data_AF-A0AAW0D5V7-F1
#
_entry.id   AF-A0AAW0D5V7-F1
#
_cell.length_a   1.000
_cell.length_b   1.000
_cell.length_c   1.000
_cell.angle_alpha   90.00
_cell.angle_beta   90.00
_cell.angle_gamma   90.00
#
_symmetry.space_group_name_H-M   'P 1'
#
loop_
_entity.id
_entity.type
_entity.pdbx_description
1 polymer ?
#
loop_
_entity_poly.entity_id
_entity_poly.type
_entity_poly.pdbx_seq_one_letter_code
_entity_poly.pdbx_strand_id
1 'polypeptide(L)'
;MPNEEFTQCVRRFLKDIGFCHEPFPPYDAQCWGPFHDWMLDVLGPGSSWNDKQLVELEHVGRGIIERSYPYASTEIKLLYAKLTAIVTLIDDSMEDEAMHQDIVQFSDRVYQGETQQNPVLALYHEDLKTLSKLHKQDSVLRGLAVVPWIDHIDACLMEKQLLILECKRSEADGAELIKYSREDSLASKLRVPHYLRSKSAVSEAYAACIFKPDNQQNLPLTKYMKAIPDIVFFIEATNDILSFYKEELAGETYNLIHLRTRSIAASGSMCMSGSGPDGIWTPYDTLKLLCDELRDATHRIDGLLRLEECEKKLQGESGLNDIDDVDITIAMQWRGWRHGYISWHLECRRYKLDFLREIVEAEQHGEKSS
;
A
#
# COMPACT_ATOMS: atom_id res chain seq x y z
N MET A 1 9.39 -24.75 -4.11
CA MET A 1 10.35 -23.86 -4.79
C MET A 1 9.65 -22.53 -5.03
N PRO A 2 10.34 -21.38 -4.92
CA PRO A 2 9.74 -20.12 -5.36
C PRO A 2 9.28 -20.28 -6.82
N ASN A 3 8.13 -19.72 -7.17
CA ASN A 3 7.67 -19.79 -8.56
C ASN A 3 8.67 -19.02 -9.43
N GLU A 4 9.30 -19.72 -10.38
CA GLU A 4 10.31 -19.16 -11.28
C GLU A 4 9.74 -17.99 -12.11
N GLU A 5 8.49 -18.09 -12.57
CA GLU A 5 7.81 -17.05 -13.33
C GLU A 5 7.59 -15.78 -12.50
N PHE A 6 7.12 -15.93 -11.25
CA PHE A 6 6.99 -14.80 -10.32
C PHE A 6 8.33 -14.10 -10.13
N THR A 7 9.37 -14.88 -9.83
CA THR A 7 10.71 -14.36 -9.54
C THR A 7 11.27 -13.59 -10.73
N GLN A 8 11.19 -14.16 -11.94
CA GLN A 8 11.67 -13.51 -13.16
C GLN A 8 10.89 -12.22 -13.47
N CYS A 9 9.57 -12.24 -13.30
CA CYS A 9 8.70 -11.09 -13.58
C CYS A 9 9.01 -9.92 -12.65
N VAL A 10 9.03 -10.15 -11.33
CA VAL A 10 9.28 -9.09 -10.35
C VAL A 10 10.72 -8.59 -10.43
N ARG A 11 11.70 -9.48 -10.60
CA ARG A 11 13.11 -9.10 -10.78
C ARG A 11 13.30 -8.17 -11.99
N ARG A 12 12.70 -8.50 -13.13
CA ARG A 12 12.76 -7.65 -14.32
C ARG A 12 12.13 -6.28 -14.05
N PHE A 13 10.95 -6.26 -13.45
CA PHE A 13 10.27 -5.02 -13.07
C PHE A 13 11.15 -4.12 -12.19
N LEU A 14 11.73 -4.67 -11.11
CA LEU A 14 12.60 -3.91 -10.19
C LEU A 14 13.80 -3.30 -10.93
N LYS A 15 14.40 -4.05 -11.86
CA LYS A 15 15.48 -3.55 -12.71
C LYS A 15 15.02 -2.42 -13.64
N ASP A 16 13.87 -2.57 -14.29
CA ASP A 16 13.34 -1.62 -15.27
C ASP A 16 12.95 -0.26 -14.63
N ILE A 17 12.64 -0.23 -13.33
CA ILE A 17 12.38 1.00 -12.57
C ILE A 17 13.63 1.56 -11.85
N GLY A 18 14.80 0.96 -12.07
CA GLY A 18 16.04 1.38 -11.41
C GLY A 18 16.02 1.20 -9.89
N PHE A 19 15.33 0.17 -9.39
CA PHE A 19 15.31 -0.11 -7.95
C PHE A 19 16.72 -0.42 -7.44
N CYS A 20 17.15 0.34 -6.43
CA CYS A 20 18.34 0.08 -5.64
C CYS A 20 17.90 -0.35 -4.23
N HIS A 21 18.39 -1.48 -3.74
CA HIS A 21 18.20 -1.87 -2.36
C HIS A 21 19.24 -1.15 -1.52
N GLU A 22 18.79 -0.53 -0.44
CA GLU A 22 19.66 0.12 0.53
C GLU A 22 19.64 -0.72 1.82
N PRO A 23 20.68 -0.71 2.67
CA PRO A 23 20.60 -1.39 3.97
C PRO A 23 19.54 -0.78 4.89
N PHE A 24 18.97 -1.58 5.79
CA PHE A 24 18.02 -1.07 6.80
C PHE A 24 18.71 -0.04 7.71
N PRO A 25 18.09 1.12 7.97
CA PRO A 25 18.68 2.09 8.89
C PRO A 25 18.82 1.48 10.29
N PRO A 26 19.87 1.79 11.06
CA PRO A 26 19.99 1.30 12.44
C PRO A 26 18.77 1.67 13.26
N TYR A 27 18.34 0.77 14.15
CA TYR A 27 17.19 1.01 15.03
C TYR A 27 17.38 2.28 15.86
N ASP A 28 16.48 3.24 15.68
CA ASP A 28 16.44 4.47 16.47
C ASP A 28 15.53 4.28 17.70
N ALA A 29 16.15 3.90 18.82
CA ALA A 29 15.43 3.71 20.08
C ALA A 29 14.78 5.00 20.61
N GLN A 30 15.31 6.18 20.28
CA GLN A 30 14.72 7.45 20.71
C GLN A 30 13.44 7.76 19.92
N CYS A 31 13.45 7.43 18.62
CA CYS A 31 12.27 7.55 17.78
C CYS A 31 11.19 6.51 18.13
N TRP A 32 11.57 5.24 18.31
CA TRP A 32 10.62 4.12 18.36
C TRP A 32 10.28 3.61 19.76
N GLY A 33 11.05 3.95 20.80
CA GLY A 33 10.68 3.65 22.19
C GLY A 33 9.26 4.13 22.55
N PRO A 34 8.89 5.39 22.25
CA PRO A 34 7.53 5.88 22.49
C PRO A 34 6.43 5.13 21.71
N PHE A 35 6.75 4.57 20.55
CA PHE A 35 5.80 3.75 19.79
C PHE A 35 5.60 2.40 20.45
N HIS A 36 6.69 1.75 20.88
CA HIS A 36 6.64 0.50 21.63
C HIS A 36 5.83 0.64 22.92
N ASP A 37 6.10 1.68 23.71
CA ASP A 37 5.35 1.97 24.94
C ASP A 37 3.87 2.20 24.64
N TRP A 38 3.54 2.94 23.57
CA TRP A 38 2.14 3.14 23.15
C TRP A 38 1.46 1.84 22.71
N MET A 39 2.17 0.94 22.01
CA MET A 39 1.62 -0.37 21.63
C MET A 39 1.23 -1.20 22.85
N LEU A 40 2.08 -1.23 23.88
CA LEU A 40 1.87 -2.04 25.08
C LEU A 40 0.90 -1.42 26.09
N ASP A 41 1.01 -0.12 26.32
CA ASP A 41 0.30 0.56 27.41
C ASP A 41 -1.03 1.20 26.95
N VAL A 42 -1.21 1.42 25.65
CA VAL A 42 -2.37 2.15 25.12
C VAL A 42 -3.17 1.32 24.11
N LEU A 43 -2.55 0.84 23.03
CA LEU A 43 -3.27 0.07 22.01
C LEU A 43 -3.65 -1.32 22.54
N GLY A 44 -2.69 -2.06 23.10
CA GLY A 44 -2.86 -3.41 23.61
C GLY A 44 -4.06 -3.56 24.55
N PRO A 45 -4.16 -2.76 25.63
CA PRO A 45 -5.28 -2.83 26.59
C PRO A 45 -6.64 -2.46 25.99
N GLY A 46 -6.65 -1.66 24.92
CA GLY A 46 -7.85 -1.30 24.18
C GLY A 46 -8.30 -2.36 23.16
N SER A 47 -7.41 -3.30 22.82
CA SER A 47 -7.63 -4.36 21.84
C SER A 47 -7.91 -5.72 22.51
N SER A 48 -8.45 -6.67 21.74
CA SER A 48 -8.58 -8.08 22.16
C SER A 48 -7.35 -8.94 21.81
N TRP A 49 -6.29 -8.33 21.29
CA TRP A 49 -5.14 -9.02 20.70
C TRP A 49 -4.14 -9.46 21.76
N ASN A 50 -3.52 -10.63 21.55
CA ASN A 50 -2.47 -11.14 22.44
C ASN A 50 -1.09 -10.56 22.12
N ASP A 51 -0.12 -10.75 23.02
CA ASP A 51 1.25 -10.23 22.91
C ASP A 51 1.92 -10.56 21.56
N LYS A 52 1.72 -11.78 21.05
CA LYS A 52 2.31 -12.18 19.76
C LYS A 52 1.71 -11.38 18.61
N GLN A 53 0.39 -11.19 18.60
CA GLN A 53 -0.27 -10.37 17.58
C GLN A 53 0.18 -8.91 17.67
N LEU A 54 0.33 -8.36 18.87
CA LEU A 54 0.80 -6.98 19.08
C LEU A 54 2.25 -6.79 18.62
N VAL A 55 3.14 -7.77 18.84
CA VAL A 55 4.52 -7.73 18.33
C VAL A 55 4.57 -7.71 16.80
N GLU A 56 3.80 -8.57 16.14
CA GLU A 56 3.72 -8.57 14.67
C GLU A 56 3.11 -7.26 14.14
N LEU A 57 2.11 -6.72 14.83
CA LEU A 57 1.49 -5.43 14.50
C LEU A 57 2.46 -4.27 14.65
N GLU A 58 3.27 -4.25 15.71
CA GLU A 58 4.32 -3.26 15.93
C GLU A 58 5.34 -3.30 14.78
N HIS A 59 5.76 -4.51 14.36
CA HIS A 59 6.67 -4.68 13.24
C HIS A 59 6.10 -4.15 11.93
N VAL A 60 4.81 -4.35 11.65
CA VAL A 60 4.14 -3.82 10.46
C VAL A 60 4.04 -2.29 10.54
N GLY A 61 3.45 -1.75 11.61
CA GLY A 61 3.22 -0.31 11.78
C GLY A 61 4.50 0.51 11.75
N ARG A 62 5.56 0.02 12.40
CA ARG A 62 6.88 0.67 12.40
C ARG A 62 7.62 0.47 11.08
N GLY A 63 7.67 -0.78 10.59
CA GLY A 63 8.58 -1.18 9.53
C GLY A 63 8.37 -0.40 8.22
N ILE A 64 7.12 -0.24 7.80
CA ILE A 64 6.80 0.53 6.59
C ILE A 64 7.21 1.99 6.73
N ILE A 65 6.98 2.60 7.90
CA ILE A 65 7.22 4.02 8.12
C ILE A 65 8.71 4.32 8.26
N GLU A 66 9.43 3.53 9.04
CA GLU A 66 10.87 3.63 9.21
C GLU A 66 11.60 3.53 7.88
N ARG A 67 11.14 2.62 7.03
CA ARG A 67 11.78 2.33 5.75
C ARG A 67 11.41 3.32 4.65
N SER A 68 10.14 3.70 4.55
CA SER A 68 9.61 4.48 3.43
C SER A 68 9.64 5.98 3.67
N TYR A 69 9.80 6.45 4.90
CA TYR A 69 9.83 7.89 5.20
C TYR A 69 11.17 8.32 5.80
N PRO A 70 12.29 8.24 5.06
CA PRO A 70 13.61 8.52 5.60
C PRO A 70 13.76 9.97 6.07
N TYR A 71 13.07 10.92 5.42
CA TYR A 71 13.10 12.34 5.74
C TYR A 71 12.09 12.77 6.80
N ALA A 72 11.14 11.91 7.18
CA ALA A 72 10.11 12.28 8.14
C ALA A 72 10.68 12.47 9.55
N SER A 73 10.20 13.52 10.22
CA SER A 73 10.43 13.76 11.63
C SER A 73 9.79 12.67 12.50
N THR A 74 10.30 12.55 13.73
CA THR A 74 9.76 11.59 14.73
C THR A 74 8.26 11.75 14.95
N GLU A 75 7.74 12.98 14.97
CA GLU A 75 6.30 13.24 15.13
C GLU A 75 5.47 12.61 14.00
N ILE A 76 5.89 12.81 12.75
CA ILE A 76 5.22 12.22 11.58
C ILE A 76 5.33 10.70 11.60
N LYS A 77 6.53 10.19 11.88
CA LYS A 77 6.80 8.74 11.93
C LYS A 77 5.91 8.05 12.96
N LEU A 78 5.82 8.60 14.18
CA LEU A 78 4.98 8.05 15.24
C LEU A 78 3.50 8.09 14.87
N LEU A 79 3.00 9.22 14.34
CA LEU A 79 1.59 9.35 13.96
C LEU A 79 1.19 8.35 12.87
N TYR A 80 1.98 8.24 11.81
CA TYR A 80 1.68 7.30 10.72
C TYR A 80 1.87 5.84 11.15
N ALA A 81 2.84 5.54 12.04
CA ALA A 81 3.00 4.19 12.57
C ALA A 81 1.78 3.74 13.40
N LYS A 82 1.22 4.65 14.22
CA LYS A 82 -0.03 4.41 14.97
C LYS A 82 -1.21 4.19 14.05
N LEU A 83 -1.44 5.09 13.09
CA LEU A 83 -2.51 4.96 12.11
C LEU A 83 -2.41 3.64 11.34
N THR A 84 -1.20 3.28 10.89
CA THR A 84 -0.92 2.02 10.18
C THR A 84 -1.22 0.79 11.03
N ALA A 85 -0.78 0.79 12.29
CA ALA A 85 -1.05 -0.29 13.22
C ALA A 85 -2.57 -0.43 13.48
N ILE A 86 -3.27 0.69 13.68
CA ILE A 86 -4.72 0.65 13.94
C ILE A 86 -5.50 0.15 12.73
N VAL A 87 -5.21 0.62 11.50
CA VAL A 87 -5.94 0.11 10.32
C VAL A 87 -5.65 -1.37 10.06
N THR A 88 -4.41 -1.82 10.29
CA THR A 88 -4.08 -3.25 10.17
C THR A 88 -4.85 -4.09 11.20
N LEU A 89 -4.98 -3.58 12.43
CA LEU A 89 -5.78 -4.23 13.47
C LEU A 89 -7.25 -4.29 13.09
N ILE A 90 -7.82 -3.19 12.59
CA ILE A 90 -9.22 -3.10 12.16
C ILE A 90 -9.50 -4.11 11.05
N ASP A 91 -8.65 -4.15 10.02
CA ASP A 91 -8.75 -5.07 8.88
C ASP A 91 -8.76 -6.54 9.34
N ASP A 92 -7.79 -6.91 10.18
CA ASP A 92 -7.66 -8.28 10.73
C ASP A 92 -8.76 -8.61 11.78
N SER A 93 -9.57 -7.64 12.21
CA SER A 93 -10.65 -7.81 13.20
C SER A 93 -12.06 -7.78 12.60
N MET A 94 -12.20 -7.73 11.27
CA MET A 94 -13.52 -7.65 10.61
C MET A 94 -14.44 -8.86 10.86
N GLU A 95 -13.86 -10.01 11.21
CA GLU A 95 -14.61 -11.23 11.59
C GLU A 95 -15.07 -11.23 13.06
N ASP A 96 -14.55 -10.33 13.90
CA ASP A 96 -15.03 -10.16 15.27
C ASP A 96 -16.35 -9.39 15.27
N GLU A 97 -17.43 -10.03 15.72
CA GLU A 97 -18.78 -9.45 15.68
C GLU A 97 -18.93 -8.19 16.56
N ALA A 98 -18.24 -8.13 17.70
CA ALA A 98 -18.33 -6.97 18.59
C ALA A 98 -17.61 -5.76 17.97
N MET A 99 -16.39 -5.99 17.46
CA MET A 99 -15.63 -4.96 16.75
C MET A 99 -16.37 -4.50 15.49
N HIS A 100 -16.92 -5.43 14.71
CA HIS A 100 -17.68 -5.12 13.51
C HIS A 100 -18.90 -4.22 13.80
N GLN A 101 -19.65 -4.47 14.87
CA GLN A 101 -20.77 -3.62 15.26
C GLN A 101 -20.34 -2.18 15.57
N ASP A 102 -19.18 -2.00 16.21
CA ASP A 102 -18.62 -0.68 16.48
C ASP A 102 -18.11 0.00 15.20
N ILE A 103 -17.44 -0.76 14.30
CA ILE A 103 -16.93 -0.27 13.01
C ILE A 103 -18.06 0.28 12.14
N VAL A 104 -19.21 -0.40 12.08
CA VAL A 104 -20.40 0.06 11.32
C VAL A 104 -20.85 1.46 11.72
N GLN A 105 -20.62 1.85 12.98
CA GLN A 105 -21.03 3.15 13.51
C GLN A 105 -19.94 4.23 13.40
N PHE A 106 -18.72 3.86 13.00
CA PHE A 106 -17.55 4.75 13.05
C PHE A 106 -17.76 6.04 12.25
N SER A 107 -18.06 5.91 10.95
CA SER A 107 -18.17 7.03 10.03
C SER A 107 -19.32 7.97 10.41
N ASP A 108 -20.49 7.42 10.79
CA ASP A 108 -21.63 8.22 11.26
C ASP A 108 -21.26 9.03 12.51
N ARG A 109 -20.66 8.39 13.52
CA ARG A 109 -20.19 9.07 14.74
C ARG A 109 -19.19 10.18 14.44
N VAL A 110 -18.26 9.97 13.50
CA VAL A 110 -17.32 11.01 13.05
C VAL A 110 -18.09 12.20 12.47
N TYR A 111 -19.06 11.96 11.58
CA TYR A 111 -19.84 13.03 10.94
C TYR A 111 -20.77 13.77 11.90
N GLN A 112 -21.33 13.08 12.90
CA GLN A 112 -22.16 13.69 13.94
C GLN A 112 -21.33 14.37 15.05
N GLY A 113 -20.00 14.21 15.05
CA GLY A 113 -19.13 14.73 16.11
C GLY A 113 -19.27 13.99 17.45
N GLU A 114 -19.71 12.74 17.41
CA GLU A 114 -19.89 11.88 18.57
C GLU A 114 -18.58 11.19 19.00
N THR A 115 -18.57 10.69 20.23
CA THR A 115 -17.49 9.84 20.73
C THR A 115 -17.60 8.42 20.19
N GLN A 116 -16.46 7.83 19.86
CA GLN A 116 -16.37 6.39 19.55
C GLN A 116 -16.48 5.60 20.86
N GLN A 117 -17.22 4.50 20.84
CA GLN A 117 -17.42 3.65 22.02
C GLN A 117 -16.26 2.66 22.20
N ASN A 118 -15.78 2.11 21.09
CA ASN A 118 -14.64 1.22 21.07
C ASN A 118 -13.33 1.98 21.37
N PRO A 119 -12.49 1.52 22.32
CA PRO A 119 -11.24 2.19 22.65
C PRO A 119 -10.28 2.34 21.45
N VAL A 120 -10.16 1.33 20.59
CA VAL A 120 -9.30 1.37 19.40
C VAL A 120 -9.80 2.42 18.41
N LEU A 121 -11.11 2.44 18.15
CA LEU A 121 -11.71 3.45 17.24
C LEU A 121 -11.63 4.87 17.82
N ALA A 122 -11.66 5.01 19.15
CA ALA A 122 -11.45 6.29 19.81
C ALA A 122 -10.01 6.80 19.61
N LEU A 123 -9.01 5.93 19.79
CA LEU A 123 -7.61 6.24 19.48
C LEU A 123 -7.44 6.61 18.00
N TYR A 124 -8.05 5.85 17.10
CA TYR A 124 -8.02 6.13 15.67
C TYR A 124 -8.53 7.54 15.37
N HIS A 125 -9.70 7.88 15.89
CA HIS A 125 -10.31 9.19 15.68
C HIS A 125 -9.46 10.34 16.27
N GLU A 126 -8.79 10.11 17.41
CA GLU A 126 -7.84 11.07 18.01
C GLU A 126 -6.64 11.33 17.09
N ASP A 127 -6.06 10.26 16.53
CA ASP A 127 -4.93 10.36 15.59
C ASP A 127 -5.34 11.04 14.28
N LEU A 128 -6.55 10.80 13.76
CA LEU A 128 -7.09 11.52 12.59
C LEU A 128 -7.27 13.01 12.85
N LYS A 129 -7.73 13.40 14.05
CA LYS A 129 -7.78 14.82 14.45
C LYS A 129 -6.39 15.43 14.50
N THR A 130 -5.40 14.68 14.99
CA THR A 130 -3.99 15.12 15.03
C THR A 130 -3.44 15.31 13.63
N LEU A 131 -3.66 14.34 12.72
CA LEU A 131 -3.27 14.42 11.32
C LEU A 131 -3.91 15.61 10.59
N SER A 132 -5.19 15.87 10.86
CA SER A 132 -5.92 17.02 10.33
C SER A 132 -5.33 18.35 10.80
N LYS A 133 -4.94 18.46 12.09
CA LYS A 133 -4.28 19.64 12.65
C LYS A 133 -2.91 19.89 12.03
N LEU A 134 -2.13 18.84 11.77
CA LEU A 134 -0.83 18.92 11.11
C LEU A 134 -0.95 19.54 9.70
N HIS A 135 -2.02 19.22 8.98
CA HIS A 135 -2.30 19.72 7.64
C HIS A 135 -3.17 20.98 7.62
N LYS A 136 -3.31 21.71 8.74
CA LYS A 136 -4.24 22.85 8.84
C LYS A 136 -3.98 23.98 7.83
N GLN A 137 -2.77 24.09 7.32
CA GLN A 137 -2.32 25.17 6.44
C GLN A 137 -2.69 24.94 4.96
N ASP A 138 -2.95 23.70 4.55
CA ASP A 138 -3.31 23.35 3.17
C ASP A 138 -4.56 22.47 3.19
N SER A 139 -5.69 23.04 2.78
CA SER A 139 -6.98 22.33 2.79
C SER A 139 -7.04 21.18 1.80
N VAL A 140 -6.35 21.29 0.66
CA VAL A 140 -6.37 20.25 -0.38
C VAL A 140 -5.49 19.08 0.07
N LEU A 141 -4.27 19.37 0.50
CA LEU A 141 -3.37 18.35 1.04
C LEU A 141 -3.96 17.68 2.29
N ARG A 142 -4.66 18.43 3.15
CA ARG A 142 -5.39 17.85 4.29
C ARG A 142 -6.47 16.85 3.84
N GLY A 143 -7.20 17.15 2.77
CA GLY A 143 -8.17 16.23 2.19
C GLY A 143 -7.51 14.92 1.77
N LEU A 144 -6.43 15.02 1.00
CA LEU A 144 -5.64 13.87 0.53
C LEU A 144 -5.01 13.08 1.69
N ALA A 145 -4.60 13.75 2.77
CA ALA A 145 -3.95 13.12 3.90
C ALA A 145 -4.92 12.43 4.87
N VAL A 146 -6.13 12.97 5.09
CA VAL A 146 -7.03 12.52 6.17
C VAL A 146 -8.18 11.65 5.67
N VAL A 147 -8.80 12.00 4.55
CA VAL A 147 -10.00 11.31 4.04
C VAL A 147 -9.76 9.82 3.77
N PRO A 148 -8.63 9.39 3.17
CA PRO A 148 -8.40 7.98 2.85
C PRO A 148 -8.44 7.05 4.07
N TRP A 149 -8.10 7.56 5.26
CA TRP A 149 -8.18 6.81 6.51
C TRP A 149 -9.63 6.55 6.95
N ILE A 150 -10.54 7.48 6.69
CA ILE A 150 -11.98 7.29 6.95
C ILE A 150 -12.55 6.34 5.90
N ASP A 151 -12.22 6.57 4.62
CA ASP A 151 -12.66 5.75 3.50
C ASP A 151 -12.24 4.28 3.62
N HIS A 152 -11.10 4.00 4.26
CA HIS A 152 -10.66 2.63 4.56
C HIS A 152 -11.68 1.86 5.42
N ILE A 153 -12.29 2.51 6.42
CA ILE A 153 -13.30 1.87 7.28
C ILE A 153 -14.54 1.48 6.45
N ASP A 154 -15.01 2.41 5.61
CA ASP A 154 -16.12 2.14 4.70
C ASP A 154 -15.74 1.04 3.69
N ALA A 155 -14.48 0.99 3.25
CA ALA A 155 -13.98 -0.05 2.36
C ALA A 155 -14.02 -1.44 3.00
N CYS A 156 -13.52 -1.61 4.24
CA CYS A 156 -13.59 -2.89 4.96
C CYS A 156 -15.05 -3.38 5.10
N LEU A 157 -15.98 -2.47 5.38
CA LEU A 157 -17.42 -2.78 5.42
C LEU A 157 -17.96 -3.21 4.05
N MET A 158 -17.54 -2.55 2.97
CA MET A 158 -17.89 -2.93 1.61
C MET A 158 -17.36 -4.31 1.24
N GLU A 159 -16.11 -4.63 1.57
CA GLU A 159 -15.48 -5.93 1.33
C GLU A 159 -16.24 -7.06 2.05
N LYS A 160 -16.52 -6.90 3.34
CA LYS A 160 -17.34 -7.87 4.10
C LYS A 160 -18.73 -8.06 3.49
N GLN A 161 -19.37 -6.98 3.06
CA GLN A 161 -20.71 -7.06 2.44
C GLN A 161 -20.68 -7.78 1.09
N LEU A 162 -19.63 -7.61 0.29
CA LEU A 162 -19.44 -8.34 -0.97
C LEU A 162 -19.23 -9.83 -0.72
N LEU A 163 -18.38 -10.20 0.24
CA LEU A 163 -18.15 -11.60 0.63
C LEU A 163 -19.44 -12.29 1.09
N ILE A 164 -20.27 -11.62 1.91
CA ILE A 164 -21.57 -12.16 2.35
C ILE A 164 -22.50 -12.42 1.16
N LEU A 165 -22.52 -11.54 0.16
CA LEU A 165 -23.36 -11.71 -1.03
C LEU A 165 -22.89 -12.89 -1.88
N GLU A 166 -21.57 -13.06 -2.03
CA GLU A 166 -20.97 -14.19 -2.75
C GLU A 166 -21.27 -15.53 -2.05
N CYS A 167 -21.12 -15.61 -0.72
CA CYS A 167 -21.44 -16.81 0.07
C CYS A 167 -22.92 -17.20 -0.06
N LYS A 168 -23.85 -16.25 0.11
CA LYS A 168 -25.30 -16.50 -0.02
C LYS A 168 -25.68 -17.01 -1.41
N ARG A 169 -24.99 -16.53 -2.46
CA ARG A 169 -25.19 -17.01 -3.83
C ARG A 169 -24.75 -18.46 -3.98
N SER A 170 -23.57 -18.80 -3.44
CA SER A 170 -23.04 -20.17 -3.48
C SER A 170 -23.93 -21.17 -2.73
N GLU A 171 -24.59 -20.76 -1.64
CA GLU A 171 -25.54 -21.61 -0.90
C GLU A 171 -26.86 -21.80 -1.64
N ALA A 172 -27.35 -20.75 -2.32
CA ALA A 172 -28.62 -20.78 -3.06
C ALA A 172 -28.54 -21.63 -4.35
N ASP A 173 -27.39 -21.64 -5.03
CA ASP A 173 -27.21 -22.32 -6.31
C ASP A 173 -26.84 -23.82 -6.17
N GLY A 174 -26.62 -24.31 -4.95
CA GLY A 174 -26.15 -25.67 -4.68
C GLY A 174 -24.70 -25.89 -5.14
N ALA A 175 -23.98 -26.79 -4.47
CA ALA A 175 -22.54 -27.04 -4.70
C ALA A 175 -22.17 -27.66 -6.07
N GLU A 176 -22.92 -27.41 -7.14
CA GLU A 176 -22.50 -27.68 -8.50
C GLU A 176 -21.85 -26.44 -9.10
N LEU A 177 -20.61 -26.60 -9.57
CA LEU A 177 -19.77 -25.64 -10.29
C LEU A 177 -20.56 -24.43 -10.82
N ILE A 178 -20.21 -23.23 -10.33
CA ILE A 178 -20.63 -21.95 -10.89
C ILE A 178 -20.33 -21.98 -12.40
N LYS A 179 -21.32 -22.39 -13.19
CA LYS A 179 -21.40 -22.10 -14.62
C LYS A 179 -21.74 -20.63 -14.69
N TYR A 180 -20.68 -19.82 -14.70
CA TYR A 180 -20.62 -18.41 -15.10
C TYR A 180 -22.00 -17.80 -15.32
N SER A 181 -22.62 -17.36 -14.23
CA SER A 181 -23.86 -16.62 -14.36
C SER A 181 -23.57 -15.36 -15.20
N ARG A 182 -24.57 -14.95 -15.97
CA ARG A 182 -24.50 -13.78 -16.86
C ARG A 182 -24.20 -12.46 -16.11
N GLU A 183 -24.32 -12.46 -14.78
CA GLU A 183 -24.01 -11.34 -13.88
C GLU A 183 -22.56 -11.36 -13.35
N ASP A 184 -21.95 -12.53 -13.11
CA ASP A 184 -20.51 -12.64 -12.85
C ASP A 184 -19.71 -12.18 -14.08
N SER A 185 -20.23 -12.44 -15.28
CA SER A 185 -19.72 -11.87 -16.53
C SER A 185 -19.81 -10.33 -16.60
N LEU A 186 -20.63 -9.68 -15.77
CA LEU A 186 -20.79 -8.22 -15.74
C LEU A 186 -19.93 -7.59 -14.65
N ALA A 187 -19.88 -8.18 -13.44
CA ALA A 187 -18.96 -7.77 -12.37
C ALA A 187 -17.48 -7.86 -12.82
N SER A 188 -17.16 -8.91 -13.59
CA SER A 188 -15.88 -9.10 -14.27
C SER A 188 -15.64 -8.14 -15.44
N LYS A 189 -16.65 -7.41 -15.95
CA LYS A 189 -16.46 -6.31 -16.92
C LYS A 189 -16.38 -4.94 -16.26
N LEU A 190 -16.63 -4.86 -14.95
CA LEU A 190 -16.62 -3.62 -14.18
C LEU A 190 -15.27 -3.45 -13.48
N ARG A 191 -14.84 -2.20 -13.29
CA ARG A 191 -13.58 -1.84 -12.59
C ARG A 191 -13.66 -2.05 -11.07
N VAL A 192 -14.53 -2.96 -10.61
CA VAL A 192 -14.80 -3.20 -9.18
C VAL A 192 -13.53 -3.55 -8.41
N PRO A 193 -12.63 -4.44 -8.89
CA PRO A 193 -11.42 -4.77 -8.14
C PRO A 193 -10.51 -3.55 -7.90
N HIS A 194 -10.32 -2.72 -8.93
CA HIS A 194 -9.54 -1.49 -8.81
C HIS A 194 -10.23 -0.45 -7.93
N TYR A 195 -11.56 -0.31 -8.04
CA TYR A 195 -12.31 0.63 -7.22
C TYR A 195 -12.23 0.27 -5.73
N LEU A 196 -12.47 -0.99 -5.40
CA LEU A 196 -12.39 -1.48 -4.02
C LEU A 196 -10.98 -1.32 -3.47
N ARG A 197 -9.97 -1.73 -4.25
CA ARG A 197 -8.56 -1.58 -3.91
C ARG A 197 -8.20 -0.12 -3.61
N SER A 198 -8.63 0.82 -4.46
CA SER A 198 -8.34 2.25 -4.26
C SER A 198 -8.95 2.84 -2.99
N LYS A 199 -10.04 2.23 -2.49
CA LYS A 199 -10.70 2.61 -1.25
C LYS A 199 -10.03 2.00 -0.01
N SER A 200 -9.62 0.74 -0.06
CA SER A 200 -9.02 0.06 1.11
C SER A 200 -7.52 0.36 1.30
N ALA A 201 -6.82 0.89 0.28
CA ALA A 201 -5.37 1.05 0.31
C ALA A 201 -4.80 2.12 1.24
N VAL A 202 -5.60 3.16 1.55
CA VAL A 202 -5.11 4.40 2.20
C VAL A 202 -3.98 5.11 1.42
N SER A 203 -3.79 4.79 0.14
CA SER A 203 -2.64 5.21 -0.66
C SER A 203 -2.51 6.72 -0.83
N GLU A 204 -3.62 7.45 -0.98
CA GLU A 204 -3.60 8.92 -1.06
C GLU A 204 -2.99 9.55 0.20
N ALA A 205 -3.24 8.98 1.38
CA ALA A 205 -2.70 9.51 2.63
C ALA A 205 -1.20 9.25 2.77
N TYR A 206 -0.74 8.08 2.33
CA TYR A 206 0.69 7.78 2.24
C TYR A 206 1.38 8.71 1.23
N ALA A 207 0.78 8.91 0.05
CA ALA A 207 1.28 9.81 -0.98
C ALA A 207 1.39 11.26 -0.50
N ALA A 208 0.36 11.76 0.22
CA ALA A 208 0.37 13.09 0.82
C ALA A 208 1.50 13.25 1.84
N CYS A 209 1.78 12.21 2.62
CA CYS A 209 2.84 12.22 3.64
C CYS A 209 4.25 12.32 3.04
N ILE A 210 4.48 11.80 1.83
CA ILE A 210 5.81 11.81 1.17
C ILE A 210 6.36 13.23 1.13
N PHE A 211 5.49 14.21 0.91
CA PHE A 211 5.83 15.62 0.74
C PHE A 211 5.53 16.47 1.99
N LYS A 212 5.27 15.83 3.13
CA LYS A 212 5.05 16.48 4.44
C LYS A 212 5.91 15.81 5.53
N PRO A 213 7.26 15.94 5.47
CA PRO A 213 8.15 15.24 6.39
C PRO A 213 8.12 15.80 7.81
N ASP A 214 7.72 17.06 7.98
CA ASP A 214 7.56 17.69 9.28
C ASP A 214 6.53 18.84 9.24
N ASN A 215 6.27 19.46 10.39
CA ASN A 215 5.29 20.54 10.51
C ASN A 215 5.78 21.89 9.93
N GLN A 216 7.09 22.08 9.78
CA GLN A 216 7.73 23.32 9.32
C GLN A 216 7.91 23.36 7.80
N GLN A 217 8.25 22.23 7.17
CA GLN A 217 8.40 22.14 5.73
C GLN A 217 7.03 22.24 5.05
N ASN A 218 6.94 23.12 4.05
CA ASN A 218 5.76 23.28 3.24
C ASN A 218 6.18 23.28 1.76
N LEU A 219 6.02 22.12 1.11
CA LEU A 219 6.31 21.96 -0.30
C LEU A 219 5.08 22.37 -1.13
N PRO A 220 5.22 23.21 -2.17
CA PRO A 220 4.10 23.62 -2.99
C PRO A 220 3.41 22.44 -3.65
N LEU A 221 2.14 22.20 -3.30
CA LEU A 221 1.33 21.12 -3.87
C LEU A 221 1.30 21.16 -5.41
N THR A 222 1.38 22.35 -6.01
CA THR A 222 1.44 22.53 -7.47
C THR A 222 2.63 21.87 -8.15
N LYS A 223 3.73 21.58 -7.42
CA LYS A 223 4.93 20.94 -7.95
C LYS A 223 4.79 19.41 -8.07
N TYR A 224 3.93 18.77 -7.26
CA TYR A 224 3.80 17.30 -7.24
C TYR A 224 2.37 16.76 -7.40
N MET A 225 1.33 17.61 -7.34
CA MET A 225 -0.08 17.18 -7.42
C MET A 225 -0.39 16.31 -8.65
N LYS A 226 0.24 16.61 -9.80
CA LYS A 226 0.05 15.84 -11.03
C LYS A 226 0.61 14.41 -10.96
N ALA A 227 1.58 14.17 -10.07
CA ALA A 227 2.15 12.84 -9.86
C ALA A 227 1.34 12.00 -8.86
N ILE A 228 0.50 12.63 -8.02
CA ILE A 228 -0.25 11.92 -6.97
C ILE A 228 -1.05 10.72 -7.49
N PRO A 229 -1.81 10.80 -8.61
CA PRO A 229 -2.55 9.65 -9.10
C PRO A 229 -1.66 8.44 -9.46
N ASP A 230 -0.49 8.68 -10.08
CA ASP A 230 0.45 7.62 -10.40
C ASP A 230 1.17 7.12 -9.13
N ILE A 231 1.45 7.98 -8.14
CA ILE A 231 2.01 7.57 -6.83
C ILE A 231 1.02 6.67 -6.06
N VAL A 232 -0.27 7.02 -6.07
CA VAL A 232 -1.34 6.21 -5.47
C VAL A 232 -1.37 4.83 -6.11
N PHE A 233 -1.40 4.78 -7.44
CA PHE A 233 -1.32 3.52 -8.17
C PHE A 233 -0.02 2.77 -7.87
N PHE A 234 1.10 3.48 -7.72
CA PHE A 234 2.38 2.87 -7.35
C PHE A 234 2.30 2.16 -6.00
N ILE A 235 1.77 2.82 -4.97
CA ILE A 235 1.60 2.23 -3.63
C ILE A 235 0.75 0.97 -3.73
N GLU A 236 -0.39 1.07 -4.41
CA GLU A 236 -1.35 -0.03 -4.53
C GLU A 236 -0.76 -1.25 -5.23
N ALA A 237 -0.31 -1.04 -6.47
CA ALA A 237 0.17 -2.10 -7.33
C ALA A 237 1.48 -2.71 -6.84
N THR A 238 2.37 -1.92 -6.21
CA THR A 238 3.59 -2.47 -5.60
C THR A 238 3.23 -3.46 -4.49
N ASN A 239 2.27 -3.10 -3.64
CA ASN A 239 1.80 -4.01 -2.60
C ASN A 239 1.18 -5.26 -3.20
N ASP A 240 0.27 -5.15 -4.18
CA ASP A 240 -0.37 -6.30 -4.83
C ASP A 240 0.65 -7.23 -5.52
N ILE A 241 1.69 -6.67 -6.18
CA ILE A 241 2.76 -7.45 -6.82
C ILE A 241 3.60 -8.19 -5.78
N LEU A 242 4.03 -7.50 -4.71
CA LEU A 242 4.94 -8.07 -3.72
C LEU A 242 4.22 -8.93 -2.69
N SER A 243 2.92 -8.73 -2.48
CA SER A 243 2.07 -9.59 -1.65
C SER A 243 1.61 -10.85 -2.38
N PHE A 244 1.55 -10.84 -3.70
CA PHE A 244 1.02 -11.97 -4.48
C PHE A 244 1.63 -13.32 -4.09
N TYR A 245 2.94 -13.38 -3.84
CA TYR A 245 3.60 -14.62 -3.44
C TYR A 245 3.06 -15.19 -2.11
N LYS A 246 2.91 -14.35 -1.08
CA LYS A 246 2.37 -14.81 0.22
C LYS A 246 0.90 -15.24 0.09
N GLU A 247 0.14 -14.59 -0.79
CA GLU A 247 -1.28 -14.83 -1.02
C GLU A 247 -1.50 -16.15 -1.77
N GLU A 248 -0.69 -16.40 -2.81
CA GLU A 248 -0.67 -17.69 -3.52
C GLU A 248 -0.32 -18.85 -2.58
N LEU A 249 0.65 -18.67 -1.68
CA LEU A 249 0.99 -19.67 -0.67
C LEU A 249 -0.16 -19.92 0.33
N ALA A 250 -0.99 -18.92 0.59
CA ALA A 250 -2.15 -19.01 1.46
C ALA A 250 -3.41 -19.53 0.73
N GLY A 251 -3.37 -19.67 -0.60
CA GLY A 251 -4.53 -20.03 -1.41
C GLY A 251 -5.56 -18.90 -1.52
N GLU A 252 -5.16 -17.65 -1.27
CA GLU A 252 -6.02 -16.48 -1.37
C GLU A 252 -6.35 -16.20 -2.85
N THR A 253 -7.63 -16.14 -3.18
CA THR A 253 -8.11 -15.87 -4.55
C THR A 253 -8.93 -14.58 -4.67
N TYR A 254 -9.00 -13.81 -3.58
CA TYR A 254 -9.67 -12.52 -3.49
C TYR A 254 -8.66 -11.38 -3.36
N ASN A 255 -7.75 -11.30 -4.34
CA ASN A 255 -6.80 -10.22 -4.48
C ASN A 255 -6.90 -9.60 -5.88
N LEU A 256 -6.24 -8.45 -6.08
CA LEU A 256 -6.33 -7.70 -7.33
C LEU A 256 -5.95 -8.55 -8.55
N ILE A 257 -4.88 -9.34 -8.45
CA ILE A 257 -4.36 -10.14 -9.57
C ILE A 257 -5.36 -11.21 -9.99
N HIS A 258 -5.92 -11.98 -9.04
CA HIS A 258 -6.93 -13.00 -9.34
C HIS A 258 -8.23 -12.38 -9.85
N LEU A 259 -8.72 -11.34 -9.17
CA LEU A 259 -9.95 -10.65 -9.56
C LEU A 259 -9.84 -10.05 -10.97
N ARG A 260 -8.69 -9.44 -11.29
CA ARG A 260 -8.41 -8.89 -12.62
C ARG A 260 -8.21 -9.98 -13.67
N THR A 261 -7.62 -11.11 -13.32
CA THR A 261 -7.51 -12.28 -14.21
C THR A 261 -8.90 -12.78 -14.60
N ARG A 262 -9.78 -12.97 -13.62
CA ARG A 262 -11.20 -13.34 -13.86
C ARG A 262 -11.91 -12.30 -14.71
N SER A 263 -11.66 -11.02 -14.44
CA SER A 263 -12.17 -9.88 -15.21
C SER A 263 -11.84 -9.97 -16.71
N ILE A 264 -10.55 -10.12 -17.00
CA ILE A 264 -10.03 -10.20 -18.37
C ILE A 264 -10.56 -11.45 -19.08
N ALA A 265 -10.48 -12.61 -18.44
CA ALA A 265 -10.96 -13.88 -19.01
C ALA A 265 -12.45 -13.83 -19.39
N ALA A 266 -13.30 -13.27 -18.52
CA ALA A 266 -14.73 -13.16 -18.75
C ALA A 266 -15.12 -12.05 -19.75
N SER A 267 -14.27 -11.04 -19.93
CA SER A 267 -14.50 -9.99 -20.93
C SER A 267 -14.41 -10.51 -22.37
N GLY A 268 -13.87 -11.72 -22.58
CA GLY A 268 -13.70 -12.32 -23.90
C GLY A 268 -12.80 -11.48 -24.81
N SER A 269 -11.87 -10.71 -24.23
CA SER A 269 -10.98 -9.81 -24.97
C SER A 269 -10.14 -10.62 -25.97
N MET A 270 -10.65 -10.73 -27.21
CA MET A 270 -10.02 -11.46 -28.32
C MET A 270 -8.63 -10.92 -28.69
N CYS A 271 -8.22 -9.77 -28.13
CA CYS A 271 -6.95 -9.11 -28.40
C CYS A 271 -5.80 -9.58 -27.50
N MET A 272 -6.06 -10.35 -26.43
CA MET A 272 -5.02 -10.78 -25.49
C MET A 272 -5.05 -12.31 -25.34
N SER A 273 -4.19 -13.00 -26.09
CA SER A 273 -3.90 -14.43 -25.85
C SER A 273 -3.05 -14.56 -24.60
N GLY A 274 -3.51 -15.33 -23.61
CA GLY A 274 -2.75 -15.62 -22.40
C GLY A 274 -1.66 -16.67 -22.63
N SER A 275 -0.77 -16.80 -21.64
CA SER A 275 0.32 -17.78 -21.66
C SER A 275 -0.10 -19.19 -21.23
N GLY A 276 -1.33 -19.36 -20.73
CA GLY A 276 -1.87 -20.65 -20.31
C GLY A 276 -2.20 -21.60 -21.48
N PRO A 277 -2.53 -22.87 -21.17
CA PRO A 277 -3.00 -23.84 -22.15
C PRO A 277 -4.16 -23.26 -22.97
N ASP A 278 -4.18 -23.52 -24.27
CA ASP A 278 -5.19 -23.03 -25.22
C ASP A 278 -5.32 -21.48 -25.30
N GLY A 279 -4.30 -20.74 -24.84
CA GLY A 279 -4.28 -19.28 -24.87
C GLY A 279 -5.08 -18.62 -23.75
N ILE A 280 -5.36 -19.36 -22.67
CA ILE A 280 -6.09 -18.85 -21.50
C ILE A 280 -5.23 -17.83 -20.74
N TRP A 281 -5.84 -16.69 -20.40
CA TRP A 281 -5.24 -15.65 -19.56
C TRP A 281 -5.09 -16.11 -18.11
N THR A 282 -3.87 -16.02 -17.59
CA THR A 282 -3.49 -16.56 -16.27
C THR A 282 -3.22 -15.46 -15.24
N PRO A 283 -3.14 -15.79 -13.95
CA PRO A 283 -2.65 -14.86 -12.92
C PRO A 283 -1.26 -14.29 -13.22
N TYR A 284 -0.36 -15.07 -13.84
CA TYR A 284 0.97 -14.60 -14.22
C TYR A 284 0.95 -13.61 -15.40
N ASP A 285 0.00 -13.77 -16.34
CA ASP A 285 -0.22 -12.76 -17.39
C ASP A 285 -0.67 -11.42 -16.77
N THR A 286 -1.58 -11.47 -15.81
CA THR A 286 -2.03 -10.28 -15.05
C THR A 286 -0.90 -9.67 -14.22
N LEU A 287 -0.08 -10.49 -13.54
CA LEU A 287 1.09 -10.03 -12.80
C LEU A 287 2.04 -9.26 -13.71
N LYS A 288 2.35 -9.82 -14.89
CA LYS A 288 3.21 -9.17 -15.89
C LYS A 288 2.63 -7.86 -16.40
N LEU A 289 1.33 -7.86 -16.72
CA LEU A 289 0.62 -6.65 -17.12
C LEU A 289 0.71 -5.56 -16.04
N LEU A 290 0.50 -5.92 -14.77
CA LEU A 290 0.57 -4.99 -13.65
C LEU A 290 2.00 -4.47 -13.43
N CYS A 291 3.02 -5.32 -13.57
CA CYS A 291 4.42 -4.90 -13.58
C CYS A 291 4.74 -3.89 -14.70
N ASP A 292 4.23 -4.12 -15.91
CA ASP A 292 4.42 -3.20 -17.05
C ASP A 292 3.72 -1.85 -16.81
N GLU A 293 2.47 -1.86 -16.32
CA GLU A 293 1.73 -0.65 -15.98
C GLU A 293 2.40 0.14 -14.85
N LEU A 294 2.89 -0.55 -13.81
CA LEU A 294 3.60 0.06 -12.69
C LEU A 294 4.95 0.64 -13.11
N ARG A 295 5.69 -0.03 -14.00
CA ARG A 295 6.91 0.53 -14.60
C ARG A 295 6.60 1.85 -15.30
N ASP A 296 5.60 1.85 -16.17
CA ASP A 296 5.24 3.03 -16.95
C ASP A 296 4.76 4.17 -16.05
N ALA A 297 4.02 3.87 -14.98
CA ALA A 297 3.65 4.85 -13.95
C ALA A 297 4.87 5.41 -13.22
N THR A 298 5.83 4.55 -12.85
CA THR A 298 7.07 4.97 -12.18
C THR A 298 7.86 5.95 -13.05
N HIS A 299 8.01 5.67 -14.35
CA HIS A 299 8.70 6.59 -15.27
C HIS A 299 7.97 7.91 -15.45
N ARG A 300 6.63 7.92 -15.42
CA ARG A 300 5.85 9.17 -15.44
C ARG A 300 6.05 9.99 -14.17
N ILE A 301 6.07 9.35 -12.99
CA ILE A 301 6.34 10.04 -11.72
C ILE A 301 7.75 10.64 -11.75
N ASP A 302 8.76 9.84 -12.10
CA ASP A 302 10.16 10.29 -12.16
C ASP A 302 10.34 11.47 -13.12
N GLY A 303 9.67 11.45 -14.27
CA GLY A 303 9.67 12.56 -15.23
C GLY A 303 8.95 13.80 -14.70
N LEU A 304 7.76 13.65 -14.09
CA LEU A 304 7.00 14.75 -13.51
C LEU A 304 7.73 15.42 -12.34
N LEU A 305 8.45 14.64 -11.54
CA LEU A 305 9.23 15.10 -10.40
C LEU A 305 10.70 15.42 -10.76
N ARG A 306 11.06 15.31 -12.05
CA ARG A 306 12.40 15.62 -12.59
C ARG A 306 13.54 14.91 -11.83
N LEU A 307 13.31 13.64 -11.47
CA LEU A 307 14.21 12.89 -10.58
C LEU A 307 15.64 12.84 -11.11
N GLU A 308 15.82 12.43 -12.37
CA GLU A 308 17.14 12.30 -13.00
C GLU A 308 17.87 13.66 -13.06
N GLU A 309 17.16 14.74 -13.40
CA GLU A 309 17.74 16.09 -13.45
C GLU A 309 18.19 16.54 -12.06
N CYS A 310 17.41 16.26 -11.02
CA CYS A 310 17.77 16.57 -9.63
C CYS A 310 19.00 15.78 -9.17
N GLU A 311 19.08 14.49 -9.50
CA GLU A 311 20.25 13.64 -9.18
C GLU A 311 21.52 14.14 -9.87
N LYS A 312 21.44 14.47 -11.16
CA LYS A 312 22.56 15.05 -11.93
C LYS A 312 23.05 16.38 -11.35
N LYS A 313 22.12 17.24 -10.92
CA LYS A 313 22.47 18.50 -10.27
C LYS A 313 23.20 18.27 -8.94
N LEU A 314 22.74 17.32 -8.12
CA LEU A 314 23.42 16.94 -6.88
C LEU A 314 24.84 16.36 -7.13
N GLN A 315 25.06 15.74 -8.28
CA GLN A 315 26.37 15.24 -8.72
C GLN A 315 27.27 16.34 -9.31
N GLY A 316 26.80 17.58 -9.39
CA GLY A 316 27.56 18.73 -9.88
C GLY A 316 27.53 18.93 -11.39
N GLU A 317 26.60 18.30 -12.11
CA GLU A 317 26.42 18.54 -13.55
C GLU A 317 26.01 20.00 -13.83
N SER A 318 26.60 20.59 -14.87
CA SER A 318 26.36 21.98 -15.27
C SER A 318 25.13 22.10 -16.19
N GLY A 319 24.44 23.25 -16.18
CA GLY A 319 23.35 23.55 -17.11
C GLY A 319 21.93 23.34 -16.57
N LEU A 320 21.79 22.96 -15.30
CA LEU A 320 20.51 22.70 -14.61
C LEU A 320 20.10 23.89 -13.71
N ASN A 321 20.14 25.10 -14.28
CA ASN A 321 19.94 26.35 -13.53
C ASN A 321 18.48 26.60 -13.13
N ASP A 322 17.53 25.92 -13.77
CA ASP A 322 16.08 26.05 -13.57
C ASP A 322 15.52 25.06 -12.54
N ILE A 323 16.30 24.07 -12.10
CA ILE A 323 16.00 23.20 -10.95
C ILE A 323 16.26 24.00 -9.67
N ASP A 324 15.27 24.15 -8.80
CA ASP A 324 15.46 24.79 -7.49
C ASP A 324 15.63 23.75 -6.35
N ASP A 325 15.94 24.22 -5.14
CA ASP A 325 16.12 23.32 -3.97
C ASP A 325 14.81 22.60 -3.60
N VAL A 326 13.65 23.18 -3.94
CA VAL A 326 12.33 22.58 -3.70
C VAL A 326 12.11 21.39 -4.65
N ASP A 327 12.49 21.52 -5.92
CA ASP A 327 12.47 20.42 -6.89
C ASP A 327 13.33 19.25 -6.41
N ILE A 328 14.57 19.54 -5.99
CA ILE A 328 15.48 18.52 -5.45
C ILE A 328 14.87 17.84 -4.23
N THR A 329 14.29 18.62 -3.30
CA THR A 329 13.68 18.10 -2.08
C THR A 329 12.48 17.19 -2.36
N ILE A 330 11.63 17.55 -3.33
CA ILE A 330 10.49 16.73 -3.76
C ILE A 330 10.98 15.43 -4.42
N ALA A 331 11.93 15.53 -5.35
CA ALA A 331 12.49 14.38 -6.06
C ALA A 331 13.16 13.38 -5.10
N MET A 332 13.95 13.87 -4.15
CA MET A 332 14.67 13.02 -3.20
C MET A 332 13.74 12.36 -2.18
N GLN A 333 12.65 13.04 -1.77
CA GLN A 333 11.63 12.42 -0.92
C GLN A 333 10.88 11.31 -1.65
N TRP A 334 10.50 11.52 -2.91
CA TRP A 334 9.94 10.46 -3.75
C TRP A 334 10.91 9.28 -3.90
N ARG A 335 12.18 9.55 -4.25
CA ARG A 335 13.21 8.53 -4.39
C ARG A 335 13.33 7.69 -3.11
N GLY A 336 13.52 8.35 -1.97
CA GLY A 336 13.65 7.69 -0.67
C GLY A 336 12.43 6.84 -0.33
N TRP A 337 11.23 7.36 -0.60
CA TRP A 337 10.00 6.64 -0.36
C TRP A 337 9.83 5.41 -1.25
N ARG A 338 10.06 5.56 -2.56
CA ARG A 338 9.95 4.47 -3.55
C ARG A 338 10.86 3.30 -3.20
N HIS A 339 12.15 3.58 -2.95
CA HIS A 339 13.11 2.53 -2.61
C HIS A 339 12.84 1.94 -1.23
N GLY A 340 12.47 2.79 -0.27
CA GLY A 340 12.11 2.36 1.07
C GLY A 340 10.92 1.41 1.09
N TYR A 341 9.85 1.74 0.37
CA TYR A 341 8.63 0.95 0.35
C TYR A 341 8.83 -0.45 -0.25
N ILE A 342 9.58 -0.55 -1.35
CA ILE A 342 9.95 -1.84 -1.95
C ILE A 342 10.88 -2.62 -1.00
N SER A 343 11.89 -1.97 -0.42
CA SER A 343 12.83 -2.63 0.50
C SER A 343 12.11 -3.21 1.71
N TRP A 344 11.13 -2.49 2.26
CA TRP A 344 10.31 -2.99 3.37
C TRP A 344 9.58 -4.28 3.00
N HIS A 345 8.98 -4.38 1.81
CA HIS A 345 8.33 -5.60 1.37
C HIS A 345 9.31 -6.77 1.24
N LEU A 346 10.50 -6.53 0.70
CA LEU A 346 11.53 -7.56 0.52
C LEU A 346 12.08 -8.08 1.86
N GLU A 347 12.08 -7.26 2.90
CA GLU A 347 12.64 -7.56 4.22
C GLU A 347 11.59 -8.02 5.24
N CYS A 348 10.34 -7.58 5.08
CA CYS A 348 9.28 -7.89 6.02
C CYS A 348 8.86 -9.35 5.88
N ARG A 349 9.00 -10.10 6.99
CA ARG A 349 8.68 -11.53 7.08
C ARG A 349 7.26 -11.87 6.65
N ARG A 350 6.31 -10.92 6.76
CA ARG A 350 4.93 -11.06 6.29
C ARG A 350 4.86 -11.50 4.82
N TYR A 351 5.75 -11.00 3.97
CA TYR A 351 5.71 -11.22 2.51
C TYR A 351 6.48 -12.46 2.05
N LYS A 352 7.35 -13.03 2.90
CA LYS A 352 8.14 -14.25 2.60
C LYS A 352 9.00 -14.11 1.33
N LEU A 353 9.59 -12.94 1.13
CA LEU A 353 10.37 -12.58 -0.07
C LEU A 353 11.90 -12.65 0.13
N ASP A 354 12.40 -13.34 1.18
CA ASP A 354 13.84 -13.42 1.46
C ASP A 354 14.66 -13.89 0.25
N PHE A 355 14.13 -14.86 -0.52
CA PHE A 355 14.77 -15.37 -1.74
C PHE A 355 14.93 -14.28 -2.82
N LEU A 356 13.94 -13.39 -2.95
CA LEU A 356 13.97 -12.33 -3.95
C LEU A 356 14.92 -11.21 -3.50
N ARG A 357 14.94 -10.90 -2.20
CA ARG A 357 15.91 -9.97 -1.61
C ARG A 357 17.34 -10.41 -1.92
N GLU A 358 17.69 -11.65 -1.61
CA GLU A 358 19.03 -12.20 -1.83
C GLU A 358 19.47 -12.11 -3.30
N ILE A 359 18.55 -12.39 -4.24
CA ILE A 359 18.81 -12.26 -5.68
C ILE A 359 19.10 -10.81 -6.08
N VAL A 360 18.27 -9.87 -5.59
CA VAL A 360 18.40 -8.44 -5.91
C VAL A 360 19.70 -7.86 -5.32
N GLU A 361 20.02 -8.22 -4.07
CA GLU A 361 21.26 -7.81 -3.41
C GLU A 361 22.49 -8.34 -4.15
N ALA A 362 22.53 -9.62 -4.51
CA ALA A 362 23.65 -10.22 -5.24
C ALA A 362 23.90 -9.49 -6.58
N GLU A 363 22.84 -9.19 -7.33
CA GLU A 363 22.94 -8.50 -8.62
C GLU A 363 23.48 -7.07 -8.51
N GLN A 364 23.10 -6.35 -7.45
CA GLN A 364 23.56 -4.99 -7.20
C GLN A 364 25.03 -4.95 -6.75
N HIS A 365 25.52 -6.00 -6.07
CA HIS A 365 26.92 -6.14 -5.67
C HIS A 365 27.81 -6.77 -6.75
N GLY A 366 27.24 -7.13 -7.92
CA GLY A 366 27.98 -7.77 -9.01
C GLY A 366 28.34 -9.24 -8.74
N GLU A 367 27.70 -9.86 -7.76
CA GLU A 367 27.82 -11.29 -7.49
C GLU A 367 26.89 -12.06 -8.45
N LYS A 368 27.41 -13.06 -9.16
CA LYS A 368 26.58 -13.89 -10.04
C LYS A 368 25.70 -14.79 -9.18
N SER A 369 24.40 -14.54 -9.16
CA SER A 369 23.38 -15.47 -8.65
C SER A 369 23.49 -16.80 -9.41
N SER A 370 23.85 -17.86 -8.69
CA SER A 370 24.13 -19.21 -9.21
C SER A 370 22.88 -19.99 -9.59
#